data_AF-A0A5N7S080-F1
#
_entry.id   AF-A0A5N7S080-F1
#
_cell.length_a   1.000
_cell.length_b   1.000
_cell.length_c   1.000
_cell.angle_alpha   90.00
_cell.angle_beta   90.00
_cell.angle_gamma   90.00
#
_symmetry.space_group_name_H-M   'P 1'
#
loop_
_entity.id
_entity.type
_entity.pdbx_description
1 polymer ?
#
loop_
_entity_poly.entity_id
_entity_poly.type
_entity_poly.pdbx_seq_one_letter_code
_entity_poly.pdbx_strand_id
1 'polypeptide(L)'
;MRAIQLQQQQADAAFGAGHTEAPTAVTPAALARMRALVLLGPITVAAERTPAEPAGEQTGVPDFDEEAAIAARNARAMQPYLIAACDRLMALAAPPATQEECDQLREQLDLYHQQPEAYGIRTPDGDLADLPLQAYRAYSEALSQRLPMHLPRGLPAGLALDLREHDLPLERAGAMAEQISAVASHGFDTEYLAEAASRPNGRIALEAMAAWTPALRAHGFSDDYITFAAVHPGGPLNLKAMNDWAPALRALGFPFDHITAAASSPGNARNLEGMAQWTPELRRLGFSDDLIGVAAAKQDGHLHLEAMAQCTPDIRRSLGLSLTEIAQYASRLNGHQILANMANVARNPPN
;
A
#
# COMPACT_ATOMS: atom_id res chain seq x y z
N MET A 1 -46.26 -23.05 -49.18
CA MET A 1 -46.61 -24.10 -48.21
C MET A 1 -45.40 -24.98 -47.84
N ARG A 2 -44.77 -25.71 -48.78
CA ARG A 2 -43.59 -26.57 -48.46
C ARG A 2 -42.35 -25.85 -47.92
N ALA A 3 -42.06 -24.63 -48.36
CA ALA A 3 -40.88 -23.87 -47.90
C ALA A 3 -41.00 -23.38 -46.45
N ILE A 4 -42.21 -23.01 -46.02
CA ILE A 4 -42.49 -22.56 -44.65
C ILE A 4 -42.39 -23.75 -43.67
N GLN A 5 -42.85 -24.93 -44.09
CA GLN A 5 -42.78 -26.15 -43.29
C GLN A 5 -41.34 -26.64 -43.08
N LEU A 6 -40.46 -26.45 -44.07
CA LEU A 6 -39.03 -26.75 -43.96
C LEU A 6 -38.32 -25.77 -43.03
N GLN A 7 -38.70 -24.49 -43.06
CA GLN A 7 -38.17 -23.48 -42.12
C GLN A 7 -38.63 -23.72 -40.68
N GLN A 8 -39.86 -24.18 -40.46
CA GLN A 8 -40.37 -24.54 -39.14
C GLN A 8 -39.71 -25.81 -38.59
N GLN A 9 -39.50 -26.84 -39.42
CA GLN A 9 -38.75 -28.02 -38.99
C GLN A 9 -37.27 -27.74 -38.69
N GLN A 10 -36.63 -26.79 -39.40
CA GLN A 10 -35.26 -26.38 -39.11
C GLN A 10 -35.16 -25.50 -37.86
N ALA A 11 -36.19 -24.70 -37.55
CA ALA A 11 -36.27 -23.95 -36.30
C ALA A 11 -36.51 -24.87 -35.08
N ASP A 12 -37.36 -25.90 -35.22
CA ASP A 12 -37.62 -26.90 -34.17
C ASP A 12 -36.40 -27.82 -33.95
N ALA A 13 -35.64 -28.15 -35.00
CA ALA A 13 -34.39 -28.90 -34.88
C ALA A 13 -33.24 -28.06 -34.26
N ALA A 14 -33.23 -26.74 -34.48
CA ALA A 14 -32.28 -25.83 -33.84
C ALA A 14 -32.62 -25.58 -32.36
N PHE A 15 -33.91 -25.55 -32.00
CA PHE A 15 -34.35 -25.48 -30.59
C PHE A 15 -34.19 -26.81 -29.84
N GLY A 16 -34.27 -27.96 -30.53
CA GLY A 16 -34.03 -29.28 -29.95
C GLY A 16 -32.56 -29.65 -29.77
N ALA A 17 -31.63 -28.84 -30.30
CA ALA A 17 -30.18 -29.04 -30.20
C ALA A 17 -29.48 -27.99 -29.32
N GLY A 18 -30.24 -27.25 -28.52
CA GLY A 18 -29.68 -26.61 -27.33
C GLY A 18 -29.11 -27.72 -26.45
N HIS A 19 -27.81 -27.65 -26.18
CA HIS A 19 -27.21 -28.47 -25.15
C HIS A 19 -28.03 -28.27 -23.88
N THR A 20 -28.86 -29.25 -23.55
CA THR A 20 -29.29 -29.48 -22.19
C THR A 20 -28.01 -29.88 -21.45
N GLU A 21 -27.19 -28.89 -21.09
CA GLU A 21 -26.32 -29.04 -19.94
C GLU A 21 -27.26 -29.50 -18.83
N ALA A 22 -27.05 -30.74 -18.38
CA ALA A 22 -27.72 -31.24 -17.20
C ALA A 22 -27.55 -30.17 -16.11
N PRO A 23 -28.59 -29.89 -15.29
CA PRO A 23 -28.45 -28.95 -14.18
C PRO A 23 -27.17 -29.31 -13.43
N THR A 24 -26.23 -28.37 -13.34
CA THR A 24 -24.89 -28.59 -12.80
C THR A 24 -25.09 -29.19 -11.42
N ALA A 25 -24.77 -30.48 -11.27
CA ALA A 25 -25.06 -31.20 -10.05
C ALA A 25 -24.42 -30.45 -8.88
N VAL A 26 -25.21 -30.06 -7.88
CA VAL A 26 -24.74 -29.28 -6.74
C VAL A 26 -23.53 -29.97 -6.14
N THR A 27 -22.39 -29.29 -6.17
CA THR A 27 -21.15 -29.90 -5.70
C THR A 27 -21.12 -29.95 -4.18
N PRO A 28 -20.58 -31.02 -3.56
CA PRO A 28 -20.37 -31.06 -2.11
C PRO A 28 -19.57 -29.86 -1.59
N ALA A 29 -18.67 -29.32 -2.42
CA ALA A 29 -17.89 -28.12 -2.12
C ALA A 29 -18.77 -26.85 -2.04
N ALA A 30 -19.70 -26.64 -2.98
CA ALA A 30 -20.63 -25.51 -2.94
C ALA A 30 -21.51 -25.54 -1.68
N LEU A 31 -22.06 -26.71 -1.33
CA LEU A 31 -22.84 -26.90 -0.11
C LEU A 31 -22.01 -26.66 1.16
N ALA A 32 -20.75 -27.11 1.18
CA ALA A 32 -19.85 -26.89 2.31
C ALA A 32 -19.52 -25.40 2.50
N ARG A 33 -19.23 -24.67 1.41
CA ARG A 33 -19.00 -23.22 1.41
C ARG A 33 -20.24 -22.47 1.91
N MET A 34 -21.41 -22.77 1.35
CA MET A 34 -22.69 -22.17 1.76
C MET A 34 -22.95 -22.40 3.25
N ARG A 35 -22.83 -23.66 3.72
CA ARG A 35 -23.03 -24.00 5.14
C ARG A 35 -22.06 -23.25 6.04
N ALA A 36 -20.79 -23.12 5.65
CA ALA A 36 -19.81 -22.37 6.41
C ALA A 36 -20.21 -20.89 6.54
N LEU A 37 -20.61 -20.23 5.44
CA LEU A 37 -21.03 -18.83 5.46
C LEU A 37 -22.30 -18.58 6.28
N VAL A 38 -23.28 -19.48 6.17
CA VAL A 38 -24.53 -19.43 6.95
C VAL A 38 -24.23 -19.56 8.46
N LEU A 39 -23.33 -20.46 8.85
CA LEU A 39 -22.95 -20.63 10.24
C LEU A 39 -22.17 -19.44 10.83
N LEU A 40 -21.59 -18.56 9.99
CA LEU A 40 -21.01 -17.29 10.45
C LEU A 40 -22.08 -16.26 10.84
N GLY A 41 -23.34 -16.48 10.46
CA GLY A 41 -24.47 -15.63 10.83
C GLY A 41 -24.39 -14.20 10.27
N PRO A 42 -25.04 -13.21 10.93
CA PRO A 42 -25.10 -11.83 10.44
C PRO A 42 -23.71 -11.23 10.20
N ILE A 43 -23.60 -10.38 9.16
CA ILE A 43 -22.46 -9.48 9.00
C ILE A 43 -22.74 -8.24 9.86
N THR A 44 -21.85 -7.98 10.82
CA THR A 44 -21.89 -6.78 11.66
C THR A 44 -20.78 -5.82 11.21
N VAL A 45 -21.16 -4.62 10.79
CA VAL A 45 -20.23 -3.55 10.41
C VAL A 45 -20.23 -2.48 11.50
N ALA A 46 -19.09 -1.84 11.73
CA ALA A 46 -19.02 -0.70 12.65
C ALA A 46 -19.88 0.44 12.09
N ALA A 47 -20.61 1.15 12.96
CA ALA A 47 -21.37 2.32 12.54
C ALA A 47 -20.39 3.45 12.17
N GLU A 48 -20.09 3.61 10.88
CA GLU A 48 -19.29 4.74 10.40
C GLU A 48 -20.08 6.05 10.45
N ARG A 49 -19.37 7.15 10.76
CA ARG A 49 -19.92 8.50 10.63
C ARG A 49 -20.26 8.73 9.16
N THR A 50 -21.49 9.16 8.89
CA THR A 50 -21.99 9.44 7.55
C THR A 50 -21.04 10.40 6.81
N PRO A 51 -20.36 9.97 5.74
CA PRO A 51 -19.53 10.87 4.95
C PRO A 51 -20.41 11.93 4.29
N ALA A 52 -19.84 13.11 4.03
CA ALA A 52 -20.54 14.19 3.32
C ALA A 52 -21.03 13.70 1.95
N GLU A 53 -22.23 14.10 1.54
CA GLU A 53 -22.74 13.85 0.18
C GLU A 53 -21.81 14.51 -0.84
N PRO A 54 -21.18 13.75 -1.74
CA PRO A 54 -20.50 14.34 -2.87
C PRO A 54 -21.53 14.78 -3.89
N ALA A 55 -21.23 15.90 -4.55
CA ALA A 55 -21.93 16.32 -5.75
C ALA A 55 -21.70 15.27 -6.84
N GLY A 56 -22.68 14.41 -7.11
CA GLY A 56 -22.67 13.54 -8.29
C GLY A 56 -22.61 14.36 -9.57
N GLU A 57 -22.20 13.73 -10.68
CA GLU A 57 -22.31 14.35 -12.00
C GLU A 57 -23.78 14.70 -12.27
N GLN A 58 -24.09 15.99 -12.28
CA GLN A 58 -25.42 16.47 -12.61
C GLN A 58 -25.61 16.37 -14.12
N THR A 59 -26.47 15.44 -14.53
CA THR A 59 -26.90 15.30 -15.91
C THR A 59 -27.86 16.42 -16.32
N GLY A 60 -28.39 17.18 -15.35
CA GLY A 60 -29.34 18.26 -15.56
C GLY A 60 -30.78 17.77 -15.72
N VAL A 61 -31.01 16.46 -15.57
CA VAL A 61 -32.34 15.86 -15.55
C VAL A 61 -32.65 15.44 -14.11
N PRO A 62 -33.56 16.14 -13.40
CA PRO A 62 -33.75 15.99 -11.96
C PRO A 62 -34.02 14.55 -11.50
N ASP A 63 -34.88 13.83 -12.22
CA ASP A 63 -35.28 12.46 -11.83
C ASP A 63 -34.11 11.47 -11.93
N PHE A 64 -33.26 11.59 -12.96
CA PHE A 64 -32.07 10.75 -13.12
C PHE A 64 -31.00 11.10 -12.09
N ASP A 65 -30.80 12.39 -11.82
CA ASP A 65 -29.84 12.85 -10.82
C ASP A 65 -30.25 12.38 -9.41
N GLU A 66 -31.55 12.36 -9.11
CA GLU A 66 -32.10 11.82 -7.86
C GLU A 66 -31.94 10.29 -7.76
N GLU A 67 -32.28 9.54 -8.80
CA GLU A 67 -32.11 8.08 -8.83
C GLU A 67 -30.64 7.68 -8.67
N ALA A 68 -29.74 8.37 -9.37
CA ALA A 68 -28.29 8.16 -9.25
C ALA A 68 -27.78 8.47 -7.82
N ALA A 69 -28.29 9.54 -7.19
CA ALA A 69 -27.93 9.88 -5.82
C ALA A 69 -28.40 8.80 -4.81
N ILE A 70 -29.63 8.28 -4.97
CA ILE A 70 -30.16 7.19 -4.15
C ILE A 70 -29.32 5.92 -4.35
N ALA A 71 -28.99 5.55 -5.59
CA ALA A 71 -28.17 4.39 -5.89
C ALA A 71 -26.77 4.50 -5.28
N ALA A 72 -26.12 5.67 -5.41
CA ALA A 72 -24.80 5.92 -4.83
C ALA A 72 -24.83 5.85 -3.29
N ARG A 73 -25.87 6.40 -2.66
CA ARG A 73 -26.06 6.30 -1.20
C ARG A 73 -26.23 4.85 -0.75
N ASN A 74 -27.04 4.07 -1.46
CA ASN A 74 -27.26 2.66 -1.17
C ASN A 74 -25.99 1.82 -1.36
N ALA A 75 -25.23 2.07 -2.44
CA ALA A 75 -23.94 1.41 -2.69
C ALA A 75 -22.95 1.69 -1.56
N ARG A 76 -22.83 2.94 -1.11
CA ARG A 76 -21.99 3.29 0.05
C ARG A 76 -22.44 2.61 1.34
N ALA A 77 -23.74 2.54 1.59
CA ALA A 77 -24.26 1.85 2.76
C ALA A 77 -23.96 0.34 2.73
N MET A 78 -23.87 -0.26 1.54
CA MET A 78 -23.54 -1.68 1.37
C MET A 78 -22.03 -1.96 1.34
N GLN A 79 -21.19 -0.98 1.03
CA GLN A 79 -19.75 -1.19 0.85
C GLN A 79 -19.06 -1.89 2.05
N PRO A 80 -19.30 -1.52 3.32
CA PRO A 80 -18.70 -2.22 4.46
C PRO A 80 -19.15 -3.69 4.57
N TYR A 81 -20.38 -3.97 4.17
CA TYR A 81 -20.91 -5.34 4.15
C TYR A 81 -20.29 -6.15 3.01
N LEU A 82 -20.08 -5.55 1.83
CA LEU A 82 -19.40 -6.17 0.71
C LEU A 82 -17.97 -6.56 1.07
N ILE A 83 -17.21 -5.66 1.70
CA ILE A 83 -15.85 -5.93 2.18
C ILE A 83 -15.84 -7.09 3.17
N ALA A 84 -16.71 -7.05 4.19
CA ALA A 84 -16.81 -8.12 5.18
C ALA A 84 -17.24 -9.47 4.57
N ALA A 85 -18.10 -9.45 3.54
CA ALA A 85 -18.48 -10.64 2.79
C ALA A 85 -17.28 -11.22 2.03
N CYS A 86 -16.49 -10.38 1.37
CA CYS A 86 -15.24 -10.79 0.72
C CYS A 86 -14.24 -11.39 1.72
N ASP A 87 -14.05 -10.79 2.89
CA ASP A 87 -13.18 -11.33 3.94
C ASP A 87 -13.62 -12.74 4.37
N ARG A 88 -14.91 -12.92 4.65
CA ARG A 88 -15.47 -14.22 5.03
C ARG A 88 -15.36 -15.25 3.92
N LEU A 89 -15.58 -14.86 2.67
CA LEU A 89 -15.40 -15.72 1.49
C LEU A 89 -13.93 -16.17 1.35
N MET A 90 -12.99 -15.25 1.52
CA MET A 90 -11.55 -15.54 1.43
C MET A 90 -11.01 -16.35 2.63
N ALA A 91 -11.68 -16.28 3.77
CA ALA A 91 -11.37 -17.07 4.97
C ALA A 91 -11.91 -18.51 4.93
N LEU A 92 -12.73 -18.87 3.93
CA LEU A 92 -13.17 -20.25 3.75
C LEU A 92 -11.97 -21.18 3.54
N ALA A 93 -12.07 -22.44 4.01
CA ALA A 93 -11.01 -23.44 3.78
C ALA A 93 -10.70 -23.64 2.29
N ALA A 94 -11.73 -23.57 1.46
CA ALA A 94 -11.66 -23.55 0.01
C ALA A 94 -12.51 -22.37 -0.51
N PRO A 95 -11.96 -21.15 -0.66
CA PRO A 95 -12.66 -20.05 -1.32
C PRO A 95 -12.98 -20.42 -2.78
N PRO A 96 -14.03 -19.85 -3.39
CA PRO A 96 -14.32 -20.06 -4.80
C PRO A 96 -13.23 -19.39 -5.66
N ALA A 97 -12.64 -20.17 -6.57
CA ALA A 97 -11.51 -19.78 -7.40
C ALA A 97 -11.85 -19.72 -8.90
N THR A 98 -13.01 -20.25 -9.31
CA THR A 98 -13.51 -20.18 -10.69
C THR A 98 -14.86 -19.47 -10.76
N GLN A 99 -15.23 -19.04 -11.97
CA GLN A 99 -16.54 -18.44 -12.22
C GLN A 99 -17.66 -19.43 -11.87
N GLU A 100 -17.51 -20.70 -12.27
CA GLU A 100 -18.48 -21.75 -11.97
C GLU A 100 -18.66 -21.94 -10.46
N GLU A 101 -17.58 -21.92 -9.69
CA GLU A 101 -17.66 -22.03 -8.23
C GLU A 101 -18.36 -20.82 -7.58
N CYS A 102 -18.15 -19.62 -8.13
CA CYS A 102 -18.86 -18.41 -7.67
C CYS A 102 -20.36 -18.51 -7.98
N ASP A 103 -20.71 -18.92 -9.20
CA ASP A 103 -22.09 -19.06 -9.65
C ASP A 103 -22.84 -20.14 -8.85
N GLN A 104 -22.21 -21.32 -8.66
CA GLN A 104 -22.78 -22.39 -7.83
C GLN A 104 -23.02 -21.94 -6.39
N LEU A 105 -22.05 -21.27 -5.75
CA LEU A 105 -22.20 -20.82 -4.37
C LEU A 105 -23.30 -19.75 -4.25
N ARG A 106 -23.37 -18.82 -5.21
CA ARG A 106 -24.40 -17.78 -5.25
C ARG A 106 -25.80 -18.39 -5.39
N GLU A 107 -25.97 -19.37 -6.27
CA GLU A 107 -27.23 -20.09 -6.44
C GLU A 107 -27.63 -20.85 -5.16
N GLN A 108 -26.68 -21.51 -4.49
CA GLN A 108 -26.99 -22.19 -3.22
C GLN A 108 -27.40 -21.22 -2.11
N LEU A 109 -26.75 -20.05 -2.02
CA LEU A 109 -27.15 -19.01 -1.06
C LEU A 109 -28.55 -18.45 -1.37
N ASP A 110 -28.93 -18.34 -2.65
CA ASP A 110 -30.26 -17.90 -3.08
C ASP A 110 -31.35 -18.91 -2.70
N LEU A 111 -31.13 -20.20 -3.01
CA LEU A 111 -32.05 -21.27 -2.62
C LEU A 111 -32.19 -21.37 -1.09
N TYR A 112 -31.08 -21.22 -0.35
CA TYR A 112 -31.12 -21.20 1.11
C TYR A 112 -31.91 -20.00 1.65
N HIS A 113 -31.73 -18.81 1.07
CA HIS A 113 -32.48 -17.61 1.47
C HIS A 113 -33.98 -17.77 1.24
N GLN A 114 -34.40 -18.51 0.20
CA GLN A 114 -35.80 -18.78 -0.10
C GLN A 114 -36.42 -19.89 0.76
N GLN A 115 -35.66 -20.95 1.09
CA GLN A 115 -36.15 -22.15 1.78
C GLN A 115 -35.12 -22.70 2.78
N PRO A 116 -34.84 -21.99 3.89
CA PRO A 116 -33.78 -22.38 4.83
C PRO A 116 -34.08 -23.72 5.54
N GLU A 117 -35.35 -24.07 5.75
CA GLU A 117 -35.75 -25.31 6.42
C GLU A 117 -35.36 -26.56 5.62
N ALA A 118 -35.32 -26.46 4.28
CA ALA A 118 -34.96 -27.58 3.39
C ALA A 118 -33.51 -28.05 3.59
N TYR A 119 -32.64 -27.16 4.05
CA TYR A 119 -31.22 -27.44 4.27
C TYR A 119 -30.90 -27.89 5.70
N GLY A 120 -31.78 -27.57 6.67
CA GLY A 120 -31.65 -28.03 8.05
C GLY A 120 -30.35 -27.60 8.76
N ILE A 121 -29.74 -26.49 8.34
CA ILE A 121 -28.49 -25.99 8.92
C ILE A 121 -28.78 -25.39 10.30
N ARG A 122 -28.12 -25.90 11.34
CA ARG A 122 -28.33 -25.47 12.72
C ARG A 122 -27.09 -24.83 13.31
N THR A 123 -27.28 -23.78 14.11
CA THR A 123 -26.23 -23.14 14.91
C THR A 123 -25.74 -24.11 16.00
N PRO A 124 -24.59 -23.83 16.65
CA PRO A 124 -24.13 -24.61 17.80
C PRO A 124 -25.17 -24.74 18.93
N ASP A 125 -26.06 -23.74 19.07
CA ASP A 125 -27.12 -23.72 20.08
C ASP A 125 -28.35 -24.56 19.68
N GLY A 126 -28.40 -25.11 18.46
CA GLY A 126 -29.45 -25.99 17.97
C GLY A 126 -30.57 -25.30 17.20
N ASP A 127 -30.57 -23.97 17.17
CA ASP A 127 -31.52 -23.16 16.39
C ASP A 127 -31.26 -23.29 14.89
N LEU A 128 -32.30 -23.09 14.06
CA LEU A 128 -32.11 -22.98 12.63
C LEU A 128 -31.23 -21.75 12.36
N ALA A 129 -30.14 -21.93 11.64
CA ALA A 129 -29.29 -20.80 11.26
C ALA A 129 -30.10 -19.84 10.38
N ASP A 130 -29.86 -18.54 10.53
CA ASP A 130 -30.46 -17.50 9.70
C ASP A 130 -29.36 -16.83 8.88
N LEU A 131 -29.71 -16.47 7.65
CA LEU A 131 -28.87 -15.64 6.78
C LEU A 131 -29.61 -14.32 6.52
N PRO A 132 -29.34 -13.28 7.32
CA PRO A 132 -30.04 -12.00 7.19
C PRO A 132 -29.87 -11.41 5.80
N LEU A 133 -30.92 -10.71 5.33
CA LEU A 133 -31.00 -10.16 3.97
C LEU A 133 -29.77 -9.33 3.58
N GLN A 134 -29.20 -8.55 4.49
CA GLN A 134 -27.99 -7.76 4.24
C GLN A 134 -26.77 -8.63 3.96
N ALA A 135 -26.59 -9.70 4.75
CA ALA A 135 -25.49 -10.63 4.56
C ALA A 135 -25.63 -11.41 3.25
N TYR A 136 -26.85 -11.90 2.95
CA TYR A 136 -27.16 -12.51 1.65
C TYR A 136 -26.84 -11.58 0.49
N ARG A 137 -27.32 -10.33 0.52
CA ARG A 137 -27.06 -9.33 -0.54
C ARG A 137 -25.57 -9.11 -0.75
N ALA A 138 -24.80 -8.96 0.33
CA ALA A 138 -23.36 -8.75 0.26
C ALA A 138 -22.61 -9.95 -0.34
N TYR A 139 -22.94 -11.19 0.07
CA TYR A 139 -22.35 -12.39 -0.54
C TYR A 139 -22.75 -12.53 -2.00
N SER A 140 -24.03 -12.32 -2.32
CA SER A 140 -24.52 -12.40 -3.69
C SER A 140 -23.80 -11.40 -4.59
N GLU A 141 -23.64 -10.16 -4.13
CA GLU A 141 -22.92 -9.12 -4.86
C GLU A 141 -21.44 -9.45 -5.06
N ALA A 142 -20.73 -9.86 -4.01
CA ALA A 142 -19.32 -10.26 -4.10
C ALA A 142 -19.09 -11.40 -5.11
N LEU A 143 -19.97 -12.41 -5.11
CA LEU A 143 -19.90 -13.56 -6.00
C LEU A 143 -20.27 -13.18 -7.44
N SER A 144 -21.25 -12.30 -7.63
CA SER A 144 -21.65 -11.80 -8.95
C SER A 144 -20.53 -11.00 -9.61
N GLN A 145 -19.79 -10.23 -8.82
CA GLN A 145 -18.60 -9.49 -9.26
C GLN A 145 -17.34 -10.37 -9.35
N ARG A 146 -17.42 -11.66 -8.97
CA ARG A 146 -16.30 -12.62 -8.99
C ARG A 146 -15.09 -12.16 -8.16
N LEU A 147 -15.31 -11.30 -7.16
CA LEU A 147 -14.23 -10.74 -6.33
C LEU A 147 -13.34 -11.80 -5.68
N PRO A 148 -13.88 -12.92 -5.14
CA PRO A 148 -13.03 -13.95 -4.51
C PRO A 148 -11.98 -14.57 -5.44
N MET A 149 -12.22 -14.58 -6.76
CA MET A 149 -11.27 -15.12 -7.74
C MET A 149 -10.03 -14.23 -7.91
N HIS A 150 -10.14 -12.96 -7.57
CA HIS A 150 -9.12 -11.94 -7.80
C HIS A 150 -8.42 -11.49 -6.52
N LEU A 151 -9.09 -11.64 -5.37
CA LEU A 151 -8.55 -11.21 -4.09
C LEU A 151 -7.44 -12.16 -3.61
N PRO A 152 -6.31 -11.62 -3.13
CA PRO A 152 -5.24 -12.43 -2.58
C PRO A 152 -5.62 -13.02 -1.21
N ARG A 153 -5.14 -14.24 -0.93
CA ARG A 153 -5.27 -14.82 0.41
C ARG A 153 -4.34 -14.12 1.41
N GLY A 154 -4.79 -14.04 2.67
CA GLY A 154 -3.98 -13.50 3.77
C GLY A 154 -3.89 -11.98 3.81
N LEU A 155 -4.63 -11.28 2.94
CA LEU A 155 -4.77 -9.83 2.95
C LEU A 155 -6.25 -9.50 3.18
N PRO A 156 -6.60 -8.57 4.09
CA PRO A 156 -7.97 -8.09 4.22
C PRO A 156 -8.49 -7.55 2.89
N ALA A 157 -9.74 -7.89 2.55
CA ALA A 157 -10.34 -7.57 1.26
C ALA A 157 -10.42 -6.06 1.01
N GLY A 158 -10.75 -5.27 2.05
CA GLY A 158 -10.76 -3.81 1.95
C GLY A 158 -9.39 -3.27 1.57
N LEU A 159 -8.35 -3.69 2.31
CA LEU A 159 -6.97 -3.31 2.02
C LEU A 159 -6.52 -3.74 0.62
N ALA A 160 -6.88 -4.96 0.18
CA ALA A 160 -6.56 -5.43 -1.16
C ALA A 160 -7.21 -4.58 -2.25
N LEU A 161 -8.49 -4.20 -2.07
CA LEU A 161 -9.21 -3.34 -3.00
C LEU A 161 -8.61 -1.92 -3.00
N ASP A 162 -8.32 -1.35 -1.84
CA ASP A 162 -7.71 -0.03 -1.73
C ASP A 162 -6.33 0.01 -2.40
N LEU A 163 -5.51 -1.02 -2.22
CA LEU A 163 -4.19 -1.14 -2.89
C LEU A 163 -4.33 -1.18 -4.41
N ARG A 164 -5.38 -1.81 -4.93
CA ARG A 164 -5.67 -1.85 -6.36
C ARG A 164 -6.05 -0.48 -6.89
N GLU A 165 -6.77 0.32 -6.12
CA GLU A 165 -7.07 1.73 -6.48
C GLU A 165 -5.80 2.60 -6.49
N HIS A 166 -4.74 2.17 -5.78
CA HIS A 166 -3.38 2.73 -5.86
C HIS A 166 -2.47 2.01 -6.87
N ASP A 167 -3.05 1.43 -7.92
CA ASP A 167 -2.35 0.77 -9.03
C ASP A 167 -1.43 -0.41 -8.63
N LEU A 168 -1.57 -0.97 -7.42
CA LEU A 168 -0.83 -2.18 -7.03
C LEU A 168 -1.58 -3.44 -7.54
N PRO A 169 -0.98 -4.25 -8.44
CA PRO A 169 -1.64 -5.46 -8.91
C PRO A 169 -1.91 -6.44 -7.77
N LEU A 170 -3.12 -7.00 -7.72
CA LEU A 170 -3.54 -7.93 -6.65
C LEU A 170 -2.65 -9.17 -6.52
N GLU A 171 -2.08 -9.66 -7.63
CA GLU A 171 -1.08 -10.73 -7.63
C GLU A 171 0.17 -10.34 -6.82
N ARG A 172 0.67 -9.13 -7.08
CA ARG A 172 1.83 -8.57 -6.39
C ARG A 172 1.52 -8.31 -4.91
N ALA A 173 0.34 -7.76 -4.61
CA ALA A 173 -0.13 -7.58 -3.25
C ALA A 173 -0.20 -8.92 -2.51
N GLY A 174 -0.75 -9.96 -3.13
CA GLY A 174 -0.82 -11.31 -2.56
C GLY A 174 0.54 -11.95 -2.29
N ALA A 175 1.51 -11.75 -3.19
CA ALA A 175 2.88 -12.24 -2.99
C ALA A 175 3.59 -11.58 -1.78
N MET A 176 3.06 -10.48 -1.25
CA MET A 176 3.58 -9.73 -0.11
C MET A 176 2.52 -9.52 0.99
N ALA A 177 1.46 -10.34 1.03
CA ALA A 177 0.30 -10.11 1.91
C ALA A 177 0.69 -10.01 3.39
N GLU A 178 1.62 -10.84 3.85
CA GLU A 178 2.15 -10.80 5.22
C GLU A 178 2.89 -9.49 5.50
N GLN A 179 3.80 -9.08 4.62
CA GLN A 179 4.58 -7.85 4.76
C GLN A 179 3.68 -6.61 4.73
N ILE A 180 2.73 -6.56 3.80
CA ILE A 180 1.76 -5.47 3.70
C ILE A 180 0.91 -5.40 4.97
N SER A 181 0.37 -6.53 5.43
CA SER A 181 -0.43 -6.57 6.67
C SER A 181 0.38 -6.15 7.90
N ALA A 182 1.65 -6.54 7.98
CA ALA A 182 2.53 -6.14 9.07
C ALA A 182 2.74 -4.62 9.12
N VAL A 183 2.95 -3.96 7.98
CA VAL A 183 3.06 -2.49 7.93
C VAL A 183 1.70 -1.83 8.17
N ALA A 184 0.63 -2.34 7.56
CA ALA A 184 -0.73 -1.83 7.74
C ALA A 184 -1.19 -1.90 9.20
N SER A 185 -0.70 -2.87 9.99
CA SER A 185 -0.99 -2.96 11.44
C SER A 185 -0.48 -1.76 12.25
N HIS A 186 0.47 -1.00 11.71
CA HIS A 186 0.90 0.28 12.27
C HIS A 186 0.01 1.46 11.84
N GLY A 187 -1.03 1.24 11.05
CA GLY A 187 -1.97 2.27 10.61
C GLY A 187 -1.43 3.19 9.50
N PHE A 188 -0.58 2.67 8.62
CA PHE A 188 -0.17 3.41 7.41
C PHE A 188 -1.34 3.54 6.44
N ASP A 189 -1.44 4.70 5.80
CA ASP A 189 -2.31 4.89 4.65
C ASP A 189 -1.90 3.97 3.49
N THR A 190 -2.90 3.59 2.69
CA THR A 190 -2.72 2.57 1.65
C THR A 190 -1.79 3.03 0.54
N GLU A 191 -1.72 4.34 0.28
CA GLU A 191 -0.79 4.95 -0.67
C GLU A 191 0.68 4.59 -0.35
N TYR A 192 1.10 4.67 0.91
CA TYR A 192 2.47 4.33 1.32
C TYR A 192 2.77 2.84 1.18
N LEU A 193 1.78 1.99 1.49
CA LEU A 193 1.88 0.54 1.30
C LEU A 193 2.06 0.20 -0.17
N ALA A 194 1.25 0.81 -1.04
CA ALA A 194 1.33 0.64 -2.49
C ALA A 194 2.67 1.14 -3.05
N GLU A 195 3.12 2.33 -2.61
CA GLU A 195 4.41 2.88 -3.02
C GLU A 195 5.54 1.90 -2.67
N ALA A 196 5.61 1.44 -1.43
CA ALA A 196 6.65 0.51 -0.99
C ALA A 196 6.59 -0.82 -1.76
N ALA A 197 5.40 -1.41 -1.87
CA ALA A 197 5.18 -2.68 -2.56
C ALA A 197 5.51 -2.61 -4.06
N SER A 198 5.27 -1.47 -4.72
CA SER A 198 5.50 -1.28 -6.15
C SER A 198 6.99 -1.37 -6.55
N ARG A 199 7.91 -1.11 -5.61
CA ARG A 199 9.35 -1.11 -5.88
C ARG A 199 9.89 -2.52 -6.16
N PRO A 200 10.95 -2.69 -6.97
CA PRO A 200 11.57 -4.00 -7.22
C PRO A 200 11.98 -4.76 -5.94
N ASN A 201 12.41 -4.03 -4.91
CA ASN A 201 12.77 -4.53 -3.59
C ASN A 201 11.64 -4.38 -2.55
N GLY A 202 10.37 -4.25 -2.97
CA GLY A 202 9.25 -3.88 -2.12
C GLY A 202 9.04 -4.78 -0.89
N ARG A 203 9.25 -6.09 -1.02
CA ARG A 203 9.21 -7.02 0.13
C ARG A 203 10.20 -6.59 1.23
N ILE A 204 11.45 -6.30 0.86
CA ILE A 204 12.51 -5.88 1.78
C ILE A 204 12.18 -4.50 2.38
N ALA A 205 11.61 -3.60 1.58
CA ALA A 205 11.19 -2.29 2.05
C ALA A 205 10.09 -2.40 3.12
N LEU A 206 9.04 -3.18 2.85
CA LEU A 206 7.94 -3.41 3.79
C LEU A 206 8.40 -4.10 5.07
N GLU A 207 9.28 -5.10 4.99
CA GLU A 207 9.87 -5.75 6.18
C GLU A 207 10.64 -4.74 7.04
N ALA A 208 11.42 -3.86 6.40
CA ALA A 208 12.14 -2.80 7.11
C ALA A 208 11.19 -1.77 7.73
N MET A 209 10.15 -1.34 7.00
CA MET A 209 9.11 -0.44 7.54
C MET A 209 8.45 -1.06 8.77
N ALA A 210 8.01 -2.32 8.69
CA ALA A 210 7.37 -3.02 9.81
C ALA A 210 8.29 -3.09 11.03
N ALA A 211 9.59 -3.32 10.83
CA ALA A 211 10.58 -3.43 11.90
C ALA A 211 10.91 -2.08 12.57
N TRP A 212 11.06 -1.01 11.79
CA TRP A 212 11.61 0.26 12.29
C TRP A 212 10.54 1.33 12.59
N THR A 213 9.32 1.19 12.08
CA THR A 213 8.26 2.21 12.28
C THR A 213 8.06 2.59 13.75
N PRO A 214 7.90 1.65 14.71
CA PRO A 214 7.62 2.03 16.10
C PRO A 214 8.72 2.94 16.70
N ALA A 215 9.98 2.62 16.43
CA ALA A 215 11.11 3.38 16.95
C ALA A 215 11.28 4.73 16.23
N LEU A 216 11.12 4.76 14.91
CA LEU A 216 11.22 6.00 14.13
C LEU A 216 10.08 6.98 14.47
N ARG A 217 8.85 6.51 14.66
CA ARG A 217 7.76 7.36 15.14
C ARG A 217 8.00 7.87 16.56
N ALA A 218 8.64 7.08 17.44
CA ALA A 218 9.06 7.56 18.76
C ALA A 218 10.11 8.68 18.69
N HIS A 219 10.88 8.76 17.60
CA HIS A 219 11.74 9.90 17.29
C HIS A 219 11.04 11.06 16.59
N GLY A 220 9.77 10.90 16.19
CA GLY A 220 8.96 11.93 15.55
C GLY A 220 8.98 11.93 14.01
N PHE A 221 9.52 10.89 13.37
CA PHE A 221 9.42 10.76 11.92
C PHE A 221 7.97 10.46 11.49
N SER A 222 7.51 11.11 10.43
CA SER A 222 6.25 10.80 9.75
C SER A 222 6.39 9.58 8.84
N ASP A 223 5.24 9.05 8.43
CA ASP A 223 5.14 7.92 7.51
C ASP A 223 5.74 8.24 6.13
N ASP A 224 5.66 9.49 5.67
CA ASP A 224 6.36 9.97 4.48
C ASP A 224 7.87 9.71 4.55
N TYR A 225 8.52 10.12 5.65
CA TYR A 225 9.97 9.96 5.79
C TYR A 225 10.38 8.49 5.91
N ILE A 226 9.58 7.69 6.62
CA ILE A 226 9.82 6.25 6.77
C ILE A 226 9.70 5.57 5.40
N THR A 227 8.62 5.84 4.66
CA THR A 227 8.39 5.27 3.33
C THR A 227 9.48 5.69 2.36
N PHE A 228 9.77 7.00 2.30
CA PHE A 228 10.83 7.55 1.45
C PHE A 228 12.16 6.82 1.68
N ALA A 229 12.63 6.72 2.93
CA ALA A 229 13.90 6.07 3.22
C ALA A 229 13.88 4.56 2.91
N ALA A 230 12.75 3.88 3.13
CA ALA A 230 12.59 2.46 2.87
C ALA A 230 12.64 2.10 1.38
N VAL A 231 12.07 2.94 0.51
CA VAL A 231 12.00 2.69 -0.94
C VAL A 231 13.29 3.06 -1.68
N HIS A 232 14.20 3.79 -1.03
CA HIS A 232 15.51 4.09 -1.57
C HIS A 232 16.44 2.86 -1.53
N PRO A 233 17.50 2.82 -2.37
CA PRO A 233 18.52 1.79 -2.29
C PRO A 233 19.06 1.64 -0.87
N GLY A 234 19.14 0.40 -0.37
CA GLY A 234 19.58 0.14 0.99
C GLY A 234 18.54 0.44 2.07
N GLY A 235 17.24 0.55 1.75
CA GLY A 235 16.13 0.84 2.68
C GLY A 235 16.28 0.35 4.13
N PRO A 236 16.54 -0.95 4.39
CA PRO A 236 16.77 -1.45 5.75
C PRO A 236 17.92 -0.76 6.49
N LEU A 237 19.01 -0.48 5.79
CA LEU A 237 20.16 0.24 6.33
C LEU A 237 19.84 1.73 6.53
N ASN A 238 19.01 2.33 5.67
CA ASN A 238 18.60 3.73 5.78
C ASN A 238 17.75 3.93 7.06
N LEU A 239 16.71 3.11 7.24
CA LEU A 239 15.85 3.18 8.43
C LEU A 239 16.61 2.89 9.72
N LYS A 240 17.49 1.88 9.72
CA LYS A 240 18.36 1.61 10.85
C LYS A 240 19.25 2.82 11.17
N ALA A 241 19.89 3.41 10.17
CA ALA A 241 20.75 4.57 10.34
C ALA A 241 19.98 5.77 10.92
N MET A 242 18.77 6.04 10.41
CA MET A 242 17.89 7.08 10.94
C MET A 242 17.59 6.83 12.42
N ASN A 243 17.24 5.60 12.81
CA ASN A 243 17.01 5.25 14.20
C ASN A 243 18.25 5.48 15.08
N ASP A 244 19.42 4.99 14.65
CA ASP A 244 20.65 5.07 15.44
C ASP A 244 21.11 6.53 15.65
N TRP A 245 20.95 7.38 14.64
CA TRP A 245 21.52 8.74 14.64
C TRP A 245 20.52 9.86 14.89
N ALA A 246 19.21 9.59 14.83
CA ALA A 246 18.20 10.61 15.08
C ALA A 246 18.37 11.32 16.44
N PRO A 247 18.60 10.64 17.58
CA PRO A 247 18.79 11.34 18.86
C PRO A 247 19.91 12.39 18.82
N ALA A 248 21.07 12.03 18.27
CA ALA A 248 22.23 12.92 18.20
C ALA A 248 21.98 14.10 17.23
N LEU A 249 21.45 13.82 16.05
CA LEU A 249 21.19 14.86 15.04
C LEU A 249 20.05 15.79 15.42
N ARG A 250 19.02 15.28 16.12
CA ARG A 250 17.95 16.09 16.69
C ARG A 250 18.45 16.96 17.85
N ALA A 251 19.38 16.48 18.67
CA ALA A 251 20.03 17.30 19.69
C ALA A 251 20.88 18.45 19.07
N LEU A 252 21.42 18.23 17.86
CA LEU A 252 22.07 19.28 17.09
C LEU A 252 21.07 20.24 16.40
N GLY A 253 19.78 19.94 16.39
CA GLY A 253 18.72 20.78 15.82
C GLY A 253 18.38 20.49 14.36
N PHE A 254 18.95 19.45 13.73
CA PHE A 254 18.68 19.17 12.33
C PHE A 254 17.22 18.74 12.09
N PRO A 255 16.56 19.28 11.05
CA PRO A 255 15.22 18.85 10.66
C PRO A 255 15.23 17.41 10.10
N PHE A 256 14.07 16.75 10.13
CA PHE A 256 13.94 15.34 9.74
C PHE A 256 14.22 15.11 8.25
N ASP A 257 13.95 16.08 7.38
CA ASP A 257 14.27 16.01 5.96
C ASP A 257 15.79 15.90 5.71
N HIS A 258 16.63 16.67 6.41
CA HIS A 258 18.08 16.56 6.32
C HIS A 258 18.57 15.18 6.76
N ILE A 259 18.02 14.65 7.86
CA ILE A 259 18.38 13.32 8.37
C ILE A 259 17.97 12.25 7.35
N THR A 260 16.73 12.29 6.87
CA THR A 260 16.19 11.32 5.91
C THR A 260 16.95 11.36 4.58
N ALA A 261 17.27 12.55 4.05
CA ALA A 261 17.99 12.71 2.80
C ALA A 261 19.44 12.18 2.89
N ALA A 262 20.14 12.46 3.99
CA ALA A 262 21.49 11.95 4.22
C ALA A 262 21.51 10.43 4.42
N ALA A 263 20.52 9.87 5.13
CA ALA A 263 20.37 8.44 5.33
C ALA A 263 20.06 7.68 4.03
N SER A 264 19.29 8.30 3.13
CA SER A 264 18.84 7.73 1.86
C SER A 264 19.84 7.92 0.71
N SER A 265 20.97 8.57 0.99
CA SER A 265 22.10 8.74 0.07
C SER A 265 23.12 7.61 0.24
N PRO A 266 23.85 7.22 -0.82
CA PRO A 266 24.92 6.24 -0.69
C PRO A 266 25.91 6.61 0.42
N GLY A 267 26.07 5.72 1.40
CA GLY A 267 26.85 5.96 2.61
C GLY A 267 26.01 5.85 3.90
N ASN A 268 24.70 6.06 3.81
CA ASN A 268 23.69 5.77 4.83
C ASN A 268 24.13 6.25 6.23
N ALA A 269 24.41 5.32 7.14
CA ALA A 269 24.89 5.60 8.50
C ALA A 269 26.15 6.45 8.55
N ARG A 270 27.09 6.31 7.60
CA ARG A 270 28.30 7.12 7.58
C ARG A 270 28.00 8.59 7.33
N ASN A 271 27.03 8.90 6.47
CA ASN A 271 26.66 10.29 6.20
C ASN A 271 26.06 10.95 7.45
N LEU A 272 25.22 10.22 8.20
CA LEU A 272 24.66 10.70 9.47
C LEU A 272 25.73 10.83 10.57
N GLU A 273 26.66 9.88 10.65
CA GLU A 273 27.82 9.95 11.54
C GLU A 273 28.66 11.19 11.23
N GLY A 274 28.96 11.43 9.94
CA GLY A 274 29.69 12.61 9.48
C GLY A 274 28.96 13.91 9.82
N MET A 275 27.63 13.95 9.70
CA MET A 275 26.82 15.09 10.16
C MET A 275 27.03 15.32 11.66
N ALA A 276 26.90 14.29 12.49
CA ALA A 276 27.05 14.43 13.93
C ALA A 276 28.47 14.87 14.32
N GLN A 277 29.49 14.30 13.66
CA GLN A 277 30.90 14.56 13.93
C GLN A 277 31.33 15.97 13.53
N TRP A 278 31.02 16.39 12.30
CA TRP A 278 31.60 17.60 11.70
C TRP A 278 30.75 18.85 11.87
N THR A 279 29.47 18.74 12.22
CA THR A 279 28.58 19.91 12.40
C THR A 279 29.12 20.95 13.38
N PRO A 280 29.63 20.61 14.59
CA PRO A 280 30.14 21.61 15.52
C PRO A 280 31.24 22.49 14.92
N GLU A 281 32.17 21.88 14.19
CA GLU A 281 33.28 22.58 13.54
C GLU A 281 32.80 23.37 12.31
N LEU A 282 31.92 22.79 11.49
CA LEU A 282 31.34 23.48 10.34
C LEU A 282 30.55 24.74 10.75
N ARG A 283 29.79 24.67 11.85
CA ARG A 283 29.10 25.83 12.43
C ARG A 283 30.10 26.87 12.94
N ARG A 284 31.20 26.45 13.57
CA ARG A 284 32.28 27.36 14.00
C ARG A 284 32.92 28.09 12.82
N LEU A 285 33.02 27.44 11.66
CA LEU A 285 33.49 28.04 10.41
C LEU A 285 32.44 28.93 9.71
N GLY A 286 31.18 28.89 10.17
CA GLY A 286 30.08 29.73 9.72
C GLY A 286 29.14 29.06 8.70
N PHE A 287 29.26 27.75 8.46
CA PHE A 287 28.33 27.05 7.57
C PHE A 287 26.93 26.96 8.20
N SER A 288 25.89 27.16 7.38
CA SER A 288 24.51 26.93 7.79
C SER A 288 24.17 25.44 7.77
N ASP A 289 23.14 25.06 8.54
CA ASP A 289 22.64 23.69 8.58
C ASP A 289 22.15 23.20 7.21
N ASP A 290 21.62 24.09 6.36
CA ASP A 290 21.22 23.76 4.99
C ASP A 290 22.41 23.34 4.13
N LEU A 291 23.54 24.06 4.23
CA LEU A 291 24.75 23.69 3.49
C LEU A 291 25.33 22.36 3.99
N ILE A 292 25.25 22.12 5.30
CA ILE A 292 25.68 20.86 5.91
C ILE A 292 24.76 19.71 5.44
N GLY A 293 23.44 19.89 5.51
CA GLY A 293 22.45 18.90 5.08
C GLY A 293 22.58 18.56 3.60
N VAL A 294 22.72 19.56 2.73
CA VAL A 294 22.91 19.35 1.28
C VAL A 294 24.19 18.58 0.98
N ALA A 295 25.30 18.89 1.66
CA ALA A 295 26.57 18.18 1.47
C ALA A 295 26.51 16.73 1.98
N ALA A 296 25.81 16.51 3.09
CA ALA A 296 25.60 15.18 3.67
C ALA A 296 24.71 14.28 2.81
N ALA A 297 23.70 14.87 2.14
CA ALA A 297 22.78 14.19 1.23
C ALA A 297 23.37 13.95 -0.17
N LYS A 298 24.68 13.70 -0.25
CA LYS A 298 25.40 13.28 -1.46
C LYS A 298 26.04 11.93 -1.23
N GLN A 299 26.38 11.26 -2.32
CA GLN A 299 27.28 10.12 -2.26
C GLN A 299 28.57 10.54 -1.54
N ASP A 300 28.99 9.73 -0.56
CA ASP A 300 30.15 10.00 0.28
C ASP A 300 30.06 11.34 1.06
N GLY A 301 28.84 11.77 1.41
CA GLY A 301 28.58 13.03 2.12
C GLY A 301 29.43 13.21 3.39
N HIS A 302 29.69 12.13 4.13
CA HIS A 302 30.63 12.17 5.27
C HIS A 302 32.04 12.68 4.91
N LEU A 303 32.59 12.28 3.75
CA LEU A 303 33.87 12.79 3.25
C LEU A 303 33.76 14.24 2.81
N HIS A 304 32.62 14.66 2.25
CA HIS A 304 32.39 16.06 1.92
C HIS A 304 32.39 16.95 3.15
N LEU A 305 31.71 16.52 4.22
CA LEU A 305 31.67 17.23 5.50
C LEU A 305 33.05 17.33 6.15
N GLU A 306 33.81 16.23 6.14
CA GLU A 306 35.19 16.21 6.61
C GLU A 306 36.05 17.20 5.83
N ALA A 307 36.02 17.13 4.50
CA ALA A 307 36.82 18.00 3.65
C ALA A 307 36.42 19.47 3.82
N MET A 308 35.12 19.78 3.94
CA MET A 308 34.65 21.13 4.25
C MET A 308 35.24 21.63 5.58
N ALA A 309 35.22 20.82 6.63
CA ALA A 309 35.75 21.20 7.93
C ALA A 309 37.27 21.43 7.89
N GLN A 310 38.00 20.53 7.25
CA GLN A 310 39.47 20.56 7.24
C GLN A 310 40.07 21.56 6.25
N CYS A 311 39.44 21.76 5.08
CA CYS A 311 40.03 22.53 3.98
C CYS A 311 39.60 24.00 3.95
N THR A 312 38.44 24.33 4.55
CA THR A 312 37.88 25.70 4.49
C THR A 312 38.84 26.79 5.00
N PRO A 313 39.58 26.62 6.12
CA PRO A 313 40.48 27.67 6.60
C PRO A 313 41.54 28.07 5.58
N ASP A 314 42.13 27.11 4.87
CA ASP A 314 43.18 27.36 3.87
C ASP A 314 42.60 27.93 2.57
N ILE A 315 41.48 27.36 2.10
CA ILE A 315 40.80 27.81 0.88
C ILE A 315 40.34 29.26 1.04
N ARG A 316 39.72 29.63 2.16
CA ARG A 316 39.26 31.01 2.40
C ARG A 316 40.41 31.99 2.46
N ARG A 317 41.51 31.61 3.12
CA ARG A 317 42.68 32.49 3.30
C ARG A 317 43.38 32.78 1.97
N SER A 318 43.58 31.77 1.13
CA SER A 318 44.40 31.90 -0.07
C SER A 318 43.59 32.17 -1.35
N LEU A 319 42.38 31.63 -1.46
CA LEU A 319 41.55 31.71 -2.67
C LEU A 319 40.35 32.66 -2.53
N GLY A 320 40.04 33.13 -1.31
CA GLY A 320 38.97 34.10 -1.07
C GLY A 320 37.55 33.57 -1.31
N LEU A 321 37.37 32.25 -1.47
CA LEU A 321 36.05 31.66 -1.72
C LEU A 321 35.10 31.84 -0.53
N SER A 322 33.83 32.07 -0.83
CA SER A 322 32.73 32.08 0.14
C SER A 322 32.40 30.67 0.62
N LEU A 323 31.72 30.57 1.77
CA LEU A 323 31.25 29.29 2.31
C LEU A 323 30.26 28.59 1.36
N THR A 324 29.40 29.37 0.69
CA THR A 324 28.48 28.85 -0.32
C THR A 324 29.24 28.23 -1.50
N GLU A 325 30.27 28.91 -2.01
CA GLU A 325 31.09 28.36 -3.10
C GLU A 325 31.81 27.07 -2.67
N ILE A 326 32.39 27.06 -1.46
CA ILE A 326 33.05 25.86 -0.91
C ILE A 326 32.06 24.70 -0.79
N ALA A 327 30.87 24.92 -0.25
CA ALA A 327 29.83 23.91 -0.15
C ALA A 327 29.36 23.42 -1.53
N GLN A 328 29.28 24.31 -2.53
CA GLN A 328 28.99 23.93 -3.91
C GLN A 328 30.11 23.06 -4.52
N TYR A 329 31.39 23.32 -4.22
CA TYR A 329 32.50 22.43 -4.61
C TYR A 329 32.45 21.07 -3.91
N ALA A 330 32.18 21.04 -2.61
CA ALA A 330 32.00 19.80 -1.86
C ALA A 330 30.82 18.97 -2.38
N SER A 331 29.73 19.59 -2.82
CA SER A 331 28.52 18.89 -3.26
C SER A 331 28.62 18.27 -4.67
N ARG A 332 29.75 18.41 -5.36
CA ARG A 332 30.03 17.77 -6.66
C ARG A 332 30.49 16.31 -6.45
N LEU A 333 30.47 15.52 -7.53
CA LEU A 333 31.09 14.19 -7.53
C LEU A 333 32.57 14.31 -7.15
N ASN A 334 33.02 13.52 -6.17
CA ASN A 334 34.36 13.60 -5.58
C ASN A 334 34.71 14.98 -5.00
N GLY A 335 33.73 15.74 -4.51
CA GLY A 335 33.93 17.09 -3.99
C GLY A 335 34.95 17.17 -2.85
N HIS A 336 35.09 16.10 -2.07
CA HIS A 336 36.12 15.99 -1.03
C HIS A 336 37.54 16.09 -1.60
N GLN A 337 37.81 15.45 -2.74
CA GLN A 337 39.10 15.55 -3.45
C GLN A 337 39.32 16.93 -4.05
N ILE A 338 38.25 17.54 -4.59
CA ILE A 338 38.33 18.90 -5.14
C ILE A 338 38.77 19.88 -4.04
N LEU A 339 38.13 19.82 -2.87
CA LEU A 339 38.50 20.67 -1.73
C LEU A 339 39.91 20.36 -1.21
N ALA A 340 40.28 19.08 -1.09
CA ALA A 340 41.63 18.69 -0.68
C ALA A 340 42.71 19.23 -1.62
N ASN A 341 42.47 19.17 -2.93
CA ASN A 341 43.38 19.71 -3.94
C ASN A 341 43.47 21.24 -3.87
N MET A 342 42.34 21.94 -3.74
CA MET A 342 42.33 23.40 -3.56
C MET A 342 43.09 23.82 -2.30
N ALA A 343 42.87 23.13 -1.17
CA ALA A 343 43.62 23.38 0.06
C ALA A 343 45.11 23.04 -0.08
N ASN A 344 45.48 22.03 -0.87
CA ASN A 344 46.88 21.73 -1.13
C ASN A 344 47.56 22.86 -1.93
N VAL A 345 46.92 23.33 -3.01
CA VAL A 345 47.42 24.48 -3.79
C VAL A 345 47.46 25.75 -2.93
N ALA A 346 46.47 25.95 -2.07
CA ALA A 346 46.41 27.09 -1.13
C ALA A 346 47.54 27.07 -0.09
N ARG A 347 47.97 25.88 0.34
CA ARG A 347 49.09 25.67 1.27
C ARG A 347 50.45 25.71 0.57
N ASN A 348 50.50 25.29 -0.69
CA ASN A 348 51.72 25.17 -1.50
C ASN A 348 51.52 25.89 -2.86
N PRO A 349 51.52 27.23 -2.89
CA PRO A 349 51.31 27.96 -4.14
C PRO A 349 52.42 27.63 -5.15
N PRO A 350 52.10 27.39 -6.43
CA PRO A 350 53.11 27.19 -7.45
C PRO A 350 53.99 28.45 -7.58
N ASN A 351 55.30 28.25 -7.58
CA ASN A 351 56.32 29.30 -7.68
C ASN A 351 56.23 30.11 -8.98
#